data_AF-A0A399ZDM3-F1
#
_entry.id   AF-A0A399ZDM3-F1
#
_cell.length_a   1.000
_cell.length_b   1.000
_cell.length_c   1.000
_cell.angle_alpha   90.00
_cell.angle_beta   90.00
_cell.angle_gamma   90.00
#
_symmetry.space_group_name_H-M   'P 1'
#
loop_
_entity.id
_entity.type
_entity.pdbx_description
1 polymer ?
#
loop_
_entity_poly.entity_id
_entity_poly.type
_entity_poly.pdbx_seq_one_letter_code
_entity_poly.pdbx_strand_id
1 'polypeptide(L)'
;MCYNPGPMEGHFTAVSPSALRHGNGNQATNDPAQATFVAPGPGEQSSVGVDLGIVILSYNTIGLLHDCLRSVLACQGDFRYQVCVVDNASGDGSVEMVQTKYPGVQVLVLRTNLGYSAGNNVGLRWFGFS
;
A
#
# COMPACT_ATOMS: atom_id res chain seq x y z
N MET A 1 -29.07 22.41 -6.92
CA MET A 1 -29.40 21.20 -6.15
C MET A 1 -28.24 20.93 -5.20
N CYS A 2 -28.48 20.95 -3.89
CA CYS A 2 -27.45 20.68 -2.89
C CYS A 2 -27.43 19.17 -2.60
N TYR A 3 -26.30 18.52 -2.82
CA TYR A 3 -26.09 17.12 -2.48
C TYR A 3 -25.77 17.02 -0.98
N ASN A 4 -26.59 16.27 -0.25
CA ASN A 4 -26.43 16.01 1.18
C ASN A 4 -26.03 14.54 1.38
N PRO A 5 -24.74 14.23 1.61
CA PRO A 5 -24.33 12.86 1.91
C PRO A 5 -24.65 12.58 3.38
N GLY A 6 -25.68 11.77 3.62
CA GLY A 6 -25.90 11.17 4.94
C GLY A 6 -24.69 10.32 5.38
N PRO A 7 -24.57 10.00 6.67
CA PRO A 7 -23.46 9.22 7.18
C PRO A 7 -23.55 7.79 6.65
N MET A 8 -22.71 7.46 5.68
CA MET A 8 -22.59 6.11 5.14
C MET A 8 -21.51 5.39 5.93
N GLU A 9 -21.92 4.61 6.94
CA GLU A 9 -21.05 3.64 7.61
C GLU A 9 -20.68 2.54 6.59
N GLY A 10 -19.56 2.73 5.91
CA GLY A 10 -18.99 1.77 4.98
C GLY A 10 -18.35 0.62 5.73
N HIS A 11 -19.02 -0.53 5.76
CA HIS A 11 -18.44 -1.79 6.21
C HIS A 11 -17.48 -2.30 5.11
N PHE A 12 -16.19 -2.03 5.26
CA PHE A 12 -15.13 -2.53 4.37
C PHE A 12 -14.43 -3.73 5.01
N THR A 13 -14.34 -4.85 4.29
CA THR A 13 -13.57 -6.01 4.74
C THR A 13 -12.12 -5.83 4.35
N ALA A 14 -11.29 -5.38 5.30
CA ALA A 14 -9.83 -5.44 5.15
C ALA A 14 -9.36 -6.86 5.49
N VAL A 15 -8.69 -7.51 4.54
CA VAL A 15 -7.94 -8.76 4.79
C VAL A 15 -6.47 -8.38 4.98
N SER A 16 -5.97 -8.50 6.21
CA SER A 16 -4.58 -8.20 6.57
C SER A 16 -3.60 -9.23 5.97
N PRO A 17 -2.54 -8.82 5.25
CA PRO A 17 -1.44 -9.71 4.92
C PRO A 17 -0.54 -9.88 6.15
N SER A 18 -0.59 -11.08 6.75
CA SER A 18 0.35 -11.46 7.82
C SER A 18 1.74 -11.72 7.23
N ALA A 19 2.73 -10.98 7.74
CA ALA A 19 4.17 -11.27 7.77
C ALA A 19 4.86 -11.74 6.47
N LEU A 20 5.52 -10.81 5.77
CA LEU A 20 6.68 -11.12 4.92
C LEU A 20 7.97 -10.78 5.67
N ARG A 21 8.58 -11.80 6.28
CA ARG A 21 9.93 -11.77 6.84
C ARG A 21 10.87 -12.43 5.84
N HIS A 22 11.64 -11.65 5.08
CA HIS A 22 12.76 -12.19 4.31
C HIS A 22 14.03 -12.19 5.17
N GLY A 23 14.65 -13.36 5.26
CA GLY A 23 15.83 -13.64 6.08
C GLY A 23 17.10 -12.99 5.56
N ASN A 24 17.96 -12.66 6.51
CA ASN A 24 19.26 -12.03 6.39
C ASN A 24 20.31 -13.03 5.83
N GLY A 25 21.05 -12.63 4.80
CA GLY A 25 22.23 -13.33 4.29
C GLY A 25 23.44 -12.40 4.29
N ASN A 26 24.19 -12.39 5.39
CA ASN A 26 25.44 -11.65 5.52
C ASN A 26 26.61 -12.50 4.98
N GLN A 27 27.35 -11.98 3.99
CA GLN A 27 28.80 -12.23 3.87
C GLN A 27 29.50 -10.88 3.77
N ALA A 28 30.35 -10.62 4.75
CA ALA A 28 31.14 -9.41 4.90
C ALA A 28 32.42 -9.44 4.06
N THR A 29 32.81 -8.29 3.52
CA THR A 29 34.22 -7.97 3.27
C THR A 29 34.47 -6.56 3.80
N ASN A 30 35.29 -6.45 4.85
CA ASN A 30 35.66 -5.22 5.52
C ASN A 30 36.93 -4.63 4.88
N ASP A 31 36.86 -3.37 4.43
CA ASP A 31 38.00 -2.49 4.13
C ASP A 31 38.05 -1.38 5.22
N PRO A 32 39.16 -1.17 5.95
CA PRO A 32 39.15 -0.46 7.24
C PRO A 32 39.20 1.08 7.16
N ALA A 33 38.71 1.70 6.09
CA ALA A 33 38.61 3.15 5.98
C ALA A 33 37.18 3.58 5.62
N GLN A 34 36.50 4.18 6.61
CA GLN A 34 35.17 4.83 6.55
C GLN A 34 33.95 3.96 6.92
N ALA A 35 33.69 3.84 8.22
CA ALA A 35 32.40 4.11 8.90
C ALA A 35 32.37 3.42 10.27
N THR A 36 32.40 4.21 11.34
CA THR A 36 32.29 3.73 12.71
C THR A 36 30.85 3.29 12.98
N PHE A 37 30.62 1.99 13.16
CA PHE A 37 29.34 1.45 13.59
C PHE A 37 29.12 1.77 15.07
N VAL A 38 28.22 2.70 15.36
CA VAL A 38 27.69 2.92 16.71
C VAL A 38 26.49 2.01 16.88
N ALA A 39 26.58 1.02 17.78
CA ALA A 39 25.43 0.18 18.09
C ALA A 39 24.33 1.03 18.77
N PRO A 40 23.05 0.86 18.39
CA PRO A 40 21.97 1.51 19.10
C PRO A 40 21.96 1.02 20.56
N GLY A 41 21.90 1.97 21.49
CA GLY A 41 21.86 1.68 22.93
C GLY A 41 20.60 0.91 23.33
N PRO A 42 20.57 0.33 24.55
CA PRO A 42 19.40 -0.37 25.06
C PRO A 42 18.27 0.63 25.29
N GLY A 43 17.45 0.85 24.25
CA GLY A 43 16.35 1.81 24.28
C GLY A 43 15.68 2.08 22.92
N GLU A 44 16.26 1.68 21.79
CA GLU A 44 15.67 1.98 20.48
C GLU A 44 14.62 0.95 20.07
N GLN A 45 13.41 1.15 20.59
CA GLN A 45 12.21 0.51 20.07
C GLN A 45 11.81 1.27 18.81
N SER A 46 12.48 0.99 17.69
CA SER A 46 12.07 1.50 16.38
C SER A 46 10.69 0.93 16.07
N SER A 47 9.63 1.72 16.27
CA SER A 47 8.39 1.47 15.57
C SER A 47 8.73 1.49 14.09
N VAL A 48 8.66 0.34 13.42
CA VAL A 48 8.92 0.22 11.99
C VAL A 48 7.76 0.92 11.26
N GLY A 49 7.79 2.25 11.22
CA GLY A 49 6.79 3.08 10.55
C GLY A 49 6.88 2.95 9.03
N VAL A 50 5.80 3.26 8.33
CA VAL A 50 5.83 3.42 6.87
C VAL A 50 6.18 4.88 6.57
N ASP A 51 7.11 5.12 5.65
CA ASP A 51 7.55 6.47 5.28
C ASP A 51 6.65 7.06 4.16
N LEU A 52 6.07 6.20 3.31
CA LEU A 52 5.20 6.58 2.19
C LEU A 52 3.98 5.65 2.03
N GLY A 53 2.77 6.21 2.10
CA GLY A 53 1.53 5.53 1.72
C GLY A 53 1.14 5.87 0.27
N ILE A 54 0.86 4.86 -0.55
CA ILE A 54 0.46 5.02 -1.96
C ILE A 54 -0.98 4.53 -2.11
N VAL A 55 -1.87 5.43 -2.52
CA VAL A 55 -3.27 5.11 -2.86
C VAL A 55 -3.42 5.13 -4.38
N ILE A 56 -3.95 4.04 -4.94
CA ILE A 56 -4.27 3.91 -6.36
C ILE A 56 -5.76 3.64 -6.49
N LEU A 57 -6.54 4.62 -6.93
CA LEU A 57 -7.94 4.41 -7.28
C LEU A 57 -8.04 3.87 -8.71
N SER A 58 -8.77 2.76 -8.92
CA SER A 58 -8.96 2.14 -10.23
C SER A 58 -10.44 1.86 -10.52
N TYR A 59 -10.83 1.92 -11.80
CA TYR A 59 -12.17 1.57 -12.29
C TYR A 59 -12.08 1.07 -13.73
N ASN A 60 -12.31 -0.22 -13.97
CA ASN A 60 -12.30 -0.85 -15.30
C ASN A 60 -11.02 -0.56 -16.12
N THR A 61 -9.86 -0.61 -15.46
CA THR A 61 -8.55 -0.30 -16.07
C THR A 61 -7.47 -1.35 -15.77
N ILE A 62 -7.81 -2.64 -15.77
CA ILE A 62 -6.90 -3.76 -15.45
C ILE A 62 -5.48 -3.64 -16.06
N GLY A 63 -5.37 -3.28 -17.34
CA GLY A 63 -4.06 -3.11 -18.01
C GLY A 63 -3.24 -1.95 -17.45
N LEU A 64 -3.85 -0.77 -17.29
CA LEU A 64 -3.19 0.40 -16.73
C LEU A 64 -2.85 0.19 -15.24
N LEU A 65 -3.73 -0.47 -14.49
CA LEU A 65 -3.48 -0.82 -13.10
C LEU A 65 -2.28 -1.75 -12.97
N HIS A 66 -2.20 -2.79 -13.81
CA HIS A 66 -1.07 -3.71 -13.85
C HIS A 66 0.24 -3.00 -14.18
N ASP A 67 0.25 -2.13 -15.20
CA ASP A 67 1.45 -1.37 -15.57
C ASP A 67 1.87 -0.38 -14.48
N CYS A 68 0.91 0.27 -13.82
CA CYS A 68 1.15 1.17 -12.69
C CYS A 68 1.77 0.41 -11.51
N LEU A 69 1.19 -0.71 -11.10
CA LEU A 69 1.70 -1.53 -9.99
C LEU A 69 3.10 -2.06 -10.30
N ARG A 70 3.35 -2.53 -11.54
CA ARG A 70 4.69 -2.95 -11.96
C ARG A 70 5.70 -1.80 -11.84
N SER A 71 5.32 -0.59 -12.27
CA SER A 71 6.18 0.59 -12.19
C SER A 71 6.51 0.97 -10.73
N VAL A 72 5.48 1.10 -9.90
CA VAL A 72 5.62 1.47 -8.48
C VAL A 72 6.45 0.45 -7.72
N LEU A 73 6.20 -0.85 -7.92
CA LEU A 73 6.91 -1.91 -7.21
C LEU A 73 8.35 -2.12 -7.69
N ALA A 74 8.69 -1.64 -8.89
CA ALA A 74 10.06 -1.64 -9.39
C ALA A 74 10.90 -0.48 -8.83
N CYS A 75 10.27 0.53 -8.21
CA CYS A 75 11.00 1.65 -7.60
C CYS A 75 11.85 1.17 -6.41
N GLN A 76 13.12 1.59 -6.39
CA GLN A 76 14.05 1.34 -5.29
C GLN A 76 14.44 2.65 -4.62
N GLY A 77 14.60 2.62 -3.30
CA GLY A 77 15.07 3.74 -2.50
C GLY A 77 15.16 3.36 -1.03
N ASP A 78 15.82 4.21 -0.24
CA ASP A 78 15.94 4.02 1.22
C ASP A 78 14.69 4.58 1.93
N PHE A 79 13.55 3.98 1.64
CA PHE A 79 12.27 4.29 2.28
C PHE A 79 11.36 3.05 2.26
N ARG A 80 10.52 2.93 3.28
CA ARG A 80 9.48 1.90 3.35
C ARG A 80 8.18 2.50 2.87
N TYR A 81 7.52 1.81 1.95
CA TYR A 81 6.23 2.23 1.43
C TYR A 81 5.21 1.10 1.50
N GLN A 82 3.94 1.49 1.46
CA GLN A 82 2.83 0.56 1.41
C GLN A 82 1.84 1.02 0.34
N VAL A 83 1.31 0.07 -0.44
CA VAL A 83 0.41 0.33 -1.56
C VAL A 83 -0.98 -0.19 -1.23
N CYS A 84 -1.98 0.66 -1.45
CA CYS A 84 -3.40 0.33 -1.39
C CYS A 84 -4.06 0.66 -2.72
N VAL A 85 -4.65 -0.35 -3.36
CA VAL A 85 -5.56 -0.20 -4.49
C VAL A 85 -6.98 -0.07 -3.96
N VAL A 86 -7.67 0.99 -4.34
CA VAL A 86 -9.12 1.11 -4.15
C VAL A 86 -9.78 0.77 -5.48
N ASP A 87 -10.44 -0.38 -5.54
CA ASP A 87 -11.27 -0.75 -6.68
C ASP A 87 -12.64 -0.07 -6.56
N ASN A 88 -13.02 0.70 -7.58
CA ASN A 88 -14.20 1.55 -7.56
C ASN A 88 -15.41 0.87 -8.22
N ALA A 89 -15.63 -0.40 -7.87
CA ALA A 89 -16.64 -1.32 -8.41
C ALA A 89 -16.36 -1.75 -9.87
N SER A 90 -15.14 -2.21 -10.16
CA SER A 90 -14.80 -2.72 -11.48
C SER A 90 -15.46 -4.08 -11.77
N GLY A 91 -15.64 -4.37 -13.07
CA GLY A 91 -16.12 -5.66 -13.58
C GLY A 91 -15.18 -6.31 -14.59
N ASP A 92 -13.91 -5.88 -14.64
CA ASP A 92 -12.93 -6.24 -15.68
C ASP A 92 -11.88 -7.27 -15.24
N GLY A 93 -12.03 -7.84 -14.03
CA GLY A 93 -11.06 -8.79 -13.46
C GLY A 93 -9.85 -8.14 -12.77
N SER A 94 -9.85 -6.80 -12.61
CA SER A 94 -8.74 -6.06 -12.00
C SER A 94 -8.49 -6.46 -10.54
N VAL A 95 -9.54 -6.72 -9.75
CA VAL A 95 -9.41 -7.14 -8.35
C VAL A 95 -8.69 -8.48 -8.25
N GLU A 96 -9.14 -9.48 -9.01
CA GLU A 96 -8.55 -10.82 -9.06
C GLU A 96 -7.11 -10.75 -9.54
N MET A 97 -6.83 -9.91 -10.53
CA MET A 97 -5.48 -9.66 -11.01
C MET A 97 -4.57 -9.13 -9.90
N VAL A 98 -5.03 -8.16 -9.10
CA VAL A 98 -4.21 -7.63 -8.00
C VAL A 98 -3.98 -8.68 -6.92
N GLN A 99 -5.03 -9.37 -6.49
CA GLN A 99 -4.95 -10.39 -5.45
C GLN A 99 -4.02 -11.55 -5.84
N THR A 100 -4.00 -11.94 -7.11
CA THR A 100 -3.19 -13.07 -7.60
C THR A 100 -1.74 -12.68 -7.91
N LYS A 101 -1.51 -11.53 -8.55
CA LYS A 101 -0.17 -11.12 -9.02
C LYS A 101 0.60 -10.28 -8.01
N TYR A 102 -0.08 -9.59 -7.11
CA TYR A 102 0.52 -8.63 -6.19
C TYR A 102 0.06 -8.85 -4.74
N PRO A 103 0.38 -10.02 -4.13
CA PRO A 103 -0.12 -10.38 -2.79
C PRO A 103 0.34 -9.43 -1.67
N GLY A 104 1.36 -8.60 -1.90
CA GLY A 104 1.80 -7.55 -0.97
C GLY A 104 1.04 -6.22 -1.08
N VAL A 105 0.13 -6.07 -2.05
CA VAL A 105 -0.67 -4.87 -2.27
C VAL A 105 -2.02 -5.04 -1.59
N GLN A 106 -2.43 -4.06 -0.78
CA GLN A 106 -3.77 -4.06 -0.20
C GLN A 106 -4.80 -3.73 -1.30
N VAL A 107 -5.93 -4.44 -1.33
CA VAL A 107 -7.07 -4.09 -2.18
C VAL A 107 -8.29 -3.78 -1.32
N LEU A 108 -8.96 -2.66 -1.60
CA LEU A 108 -10.24 -2.25 -1.01
C LEU A 108 -11.28 -2.22 -2.14
N VAL A 109 -12.26 -3.12 -2.08
CA VAL A 109 -13.28 -3.25 -3.14
C VAL A 109 -14.55 -2.50 -2.76
N LEU A 110 -14.90 -1.50 -3.56
CA LEU A 110 -16.12 -0.72 -3.38
C LEU A 110 -17.29 -1.40 -4.09
N ARG A 111 -18.48 -1.34 -3.47
CA ARG A 111 -19.72 -1.91 -4.04
C ARG A 111 -20.30 -1.06 -5.16
N THR A 112 -19.97 0.23 -5.18
CA THR A 112 -20.43 1.20 -6.17
C THR A 112 -19.29 2.16 -6.50
N ASN A 113 -19.36 2.79 -7.68
CA ASN A 113 -18.40 3.82 -8.06
C ASN A 113 -18.70 5.11 -7.29
N LEU A 114 -17.81 5.49 -6.36
CA LEU A 114 -17.95 6.68 -5.51
C LEU A 114 -17.40 7.97 -6.16
N GLY A 115 -16.87 7.88 -7.38
CA GLY A 115 -16.11 8.95 -8.00
C GLY A 115 -14.71 9.15 -7.40
N TYR A 116 -13.95 10.09 -7.97
CA TYR A 116 -12.51 10.23 -7.71
C TYR A 116 -12.17 10.56 -6.25
N SER A 117 -12.71 11.66 -5.73
CA SER A 117 -12.32 12.15 -4.39
C SER A 117 -12.76 11.20 -3.28
N ALA A 118 -14.00 10.70 -3.35
CA ALA A 118 -14.52 9.80 -2.31
C ALA A 118 -13.80 8.44 -2.32
N GLY A 119 -13.47 7.90 -3.49
CA GLY A 119 -12.67 6.68 -3.62
C GLY A 119 -11.27 6.84 -3.02
N ASN A 120 -10.55 7.92 -3.36
CA ASN A 120 -9.24 8.20 -2.76
C ASN A 120 -9.32 8.36 -1.23
N ASN A 121 -10.35 9.03 -0.73
CA ASN A 121 -10.56 9.20 0.70
C ASN A 121 -10.80 7.87 1.43
N VAL A 122 -11.32 6.83 0.76
CA VAL A 122 -11.38 5.47 1.36
C VAL A 122 -9.97 4.93 1.59
N GLY A 123 -9.07 5.08 0.61
CA GLY A 123 -7.66 4.69 0.76
C GLY A 123 -6.95 5.47 1.87
N LEU A 124 -7.18 6.79 1.96
CA LEU A 124 -6.64 7.61 3.05
C LEU A 124 -7.13 7.15 4.42
N ARG A 125 -8.42 6.82 4.56
CA ARG A 125 -8.95 6.27 5.83
C ARG A 125 -8.32 4.94 6.22
N TRP A 126 -7.99 4.09 5.24
CA TRP A 126 -7.28 2.84 5.51
C TRP A 126 -5.87 3.08 6.11
N PHE A 127 -5.20 4.16 5.68
CA PHE A 127 -3.96 4.62 6.30
C PHE A 127 -4.14 5.39 7.63
N GLY A 128 -5.38 5.55 8.12
CA GLY A 128 -5.68 6.18 9.40
C GLY A 128 -5.94 7.68 9.35
N PHE A 129 -6.16 8.27 8.17
CA PHE A 129 -6.49 9.70 8.04
C PHE A 129 -8.01 9.94 8.16
N SER A 130 -8.42 10.89 9.02
CA SER A 130 -9.82 11.25 9.33
C SER A 130 -10.16 12.67 8.95
#